data_AF-A0A7K2MEE6-F1
#
_entry.id   AF-A0A7K2MEE6-F1
#
_cell.length_a   1.000
_cell.length_b   1.000
_cell.length_c   1.000
_cell.angle_alpha   90.00
_cell.angle_beta   90.00
_cell.angle_gamma   90.00
#
_symmetry.space_group_name_H-M   'P 1'
#
loop_
_entity.id
_entity.type
_entity.pdbx_description
1 polymer ?
#
loop_
_entity_poly.entity_id
_entity_poly.type
_entity_poly.pdbx_seq_one_letter_code
_entity_poly.pdbx_strand_id
1 'polypeptide(L)'
;GERSPVARAPQAMKPAAAWQPPQETAARRHSVFLDVELWSEDADGRRTWSCPFLAAVWQLARLGLLRAEGEPLFTPDPHPGGDFPDDWDELPSLVRLNARADPFAAYRTCSVLPNRFLPVEHAVRVVLDQTEVDTAALRQIAERSAREGVPVPDSVADRVSYVFYAGP
;
A
#
# COMPACT_ATOMS: atom_id res chain seq x y z
N GLY A 1 -10.26 -13.23 1.11
CA GLY A 1 -10.80 -14.22 2.05
C GLY A 1 -12.00 -13.66 2.77
N GLU A 2 -12.96 -14.49 3.17
CA GLU A 2 -14.20 -14.08 3.84
C GLU A 2 -14.12 -14.37 5.34
N ARG A 3 -14.48 -13.41 6.20
CA ARG A 3 -14.54 -13.65 7.65
C ARG A 3 -15.67 -14.58 8.01
N SER A 4 -15.48 -15.37 9.07
CA SER A 4 -16.58 -16.05 9.72
C SER A 4 -17.68 -15.04 10.06
N PRO A 5 -18.96 -15.35 9.81
CA PRO A 5 -20.06 -14.48 10.20
C PRO A 5 -19.96 -14.16 11.70
N VAL A 6 -19.91 -12.88 12.06
CA VAL A 6 -20.02 -12.46 13.46
C VAL A 6 -21.44 -12.81 13.92
N ALA A 7 -21.57 -13.65 14.95
CA ALA A 7 -22.86 -13.96 15.54
C ALA A 7 -23.46 -12.65 16.12
N ARG A 8 -24.32 -11.98 15.34
CA ARG A 8 -25.14 -10.89 15.87
C ARG A 8 -26.06 -11.47 16.93
N ALA A 9 -26.20 -10.77 18.06
CA ALA A 9 -27.21 -11.09 19.06
C ALA A 9 -28.58 -11.25 18.35
N PRO A 10 -29.35 -12.30 18.67
CA PRO A 10 -30.55 -12.64 17.91
C PRO A 10 -31.55 -11.49 17.98
N GLN A 11 -31.75 -10.79 16.85
CA GLN A 11 -32.96 -10.00 16.67
C GLN A 11 -34.13 -10.98 16.60
N ALA A 12 -35.15 -10.74 17.41
CA ALA A 12 -36.32 -11.60 17.54
C ALA A 12 -36.85 -12.00 16.15
N MET A 13 -36.84 -13.31 15.88
CA MET A 13 -37.31 -14.00 14.67
C MET A 13 -36.35 -14.20 13.48
N LYS A 14 -35.02 -14.02 13.62
CA LYS A 14 -34.06 -14.61 12.66
C LYS A 14 -33.12 -15.62 13.35
N PRO A 15 -32.97 -16.86 12.83
CA PRO A 15 -32.01 -17.80 13.37
C PRO A 15 -30.60 -17.19 13.31
N ALA A 16 -29.85 -17.30 14.40
CA ALA A 16 -28.46 -16.88 14.45
C ALA A 16 -27.70 -17.59 13.33
N ALA A 17 -26.97 -16.83 12.52
CA ALA A 17 -26.16 -17.41 11.46
C ALA A 17 -25.21 -18.44 12.08
N ALA A 18 -25.31 -19.70 11.63
CA ALA A 18 -24.41 -20.74 12.07
C ALA A 18 -22.97 -20.31 11.75
N TRP A 19 -22.05 -20.51 12.71
CA TRP A 19 -20.65 -20.20 12.51
C TRP A 19 -20.14 -20.96 11.28
N GLN A 20 -19.50 -20.24 10.36
CA GLN A 20 -18.84 -20.83 9.19
C GLN A 20 -17.35 -20.50 9.24
N PRO A 21 -16.47 -21.44 8.86
CA PRO A 21 -15.05 -21.18 8.83
C PRO A 21 -14.72 -20.10 7.78
N PRO A 22 -13.65 -19.33 7.98
CA PRO A 22 -13.26 -18.28 7.03
C PRO A 22 -12.80 -18.90 5.71
N GLN A 23 -13.13 -18.30 4.57
CA GLN A 23 -12.60 -18.72 3.28
C GLN A 23 -11.31 -17.96 2.95
N GLU A 24 -10.25 -18.65 2.55
CA GLU A 24 -9.04 -18.04 1.99
C GLU A 24 -8.74 -18.63 0.62
N THR A 25 -8.15 -17.84 -0.28
CA THR A 25 -7.92 -18.17 -1.69
C THR A 25 -6.77 -19.18 -1.92
N ALA A 26 -6.26 -19.84 -0.87
CA ALA A 26 -5.09 -20.73 -0.96
C ALA A 26 -5.19 -22.05 -0.14
N ALA A 27 -4.47 -23.07 -0.61
CA ALA A 27 -4.65 -24.51 -0.35
C ALA A 27 -4.34 -25.04 1.07
N ARG A 28 -4.16 -24.20 2.09
CA ARG A 28 -3.86 -24.64 3.46
C ARG A 28 -4.97 -24.19 4.40
N ARG A 29 -5.60 -25.14 5.10
CA ARG A 29 -6.73 -24.90 6.04
C ARG A 29 -6.27 -24.26 7.35
N HIS A 30 -5.75 -23.05 7.30
CA HIS A 30 -5.62 -22.15 8.45
C HIS A 30 -6.18 -20.80 8.02
N SER A 31 -6.84 -20.11 8.94
CA SER A 31 -7.37 -18.78 8.67
C SER A 31 -6.78 -17.82 9.69
N VAL A 32 -6.14 -16.77 9.21
CA VAL A 32 -5.58 -15.71 10.03
C VAL A 32 -6.41 -14.46 9.79
N PHE A 33 -6.98 -13.90 10.86
CA PHE A 33 -7.61 -12.58 10.80
C PHE A 33 -6.66 -11.54 11.33
N LEU A 34 -6.49 -10.47 10.56
CA LEU A 34 -5.72 -9.30 10.96
C LEU A 34 -6.66 -8.10 10.98
N ASP A 35 -6.77 -7.44 12.12
CA ASP A 35 -7.36 -6.11 12.24
C ASP A 35 -6.21 -5.11 12.24
N VAL A 36 -6.30 -4.11 11.36
CA VAL A 36 -5.30 -3.05 11.23
C VAL A 36 -5.93 -1.75 11.67
N GLU A 37 -5.47 -1.22 12.80
CA GLU A 37 -5.82 0.14 13.20
C GLU A 37 -5.16 1.12 12.21
N LEU A 38 -5.96 2.02 11.64
CA LEU A 38 -5.48 3.04 10.69
C LEU A 38 -5.05 4.32 11.41
N TRP A 39 -5.74 4.66 12.50
CA TRP A 39 -5.42 5.78 13.38
C TRP A 39 -6.08 5.58 14.75
N SER A 40 -5.58 6.32 15.74
CA SER A 40 -6.19 6.50 17.06
C SER A 40 -6.41 7.98 17.34
N GLU A 41 -7.24 8.29 18.33
CA GLU A 41 -7.46 9.64 18.83
C GLU A 41 -7.16 9.68 20.34
N ASP A 42 -6.42 10.69 20.78
CA ASP A 42 -6.17 10.89 22.22
C ASP A 42 -7.35 11.56 22.93
N ALA A 43 -7.23 11.76 24.25
CA ALA A 43 -8.28 12.39 25.06
C ALA A 43 -8.60 13.84 24.63
N ASP A 44 -7.68 14.50 23.94
CA ASP A 44 -7.83 15.86 23.40
C ASP A 44 -8.38 15.84 21.96
N GLY A 45 -8.68 14.66 21.40
CA GLY A 45 -9.15 14.48 20.03
C GLY A 45 -8.05 14.58 18.96
N ARG A 46 -6.77 14.54 19.34
CA ARG A 46 -5.67 14.57 18.36
C ARG A 46 -5.50 13.21 17.72
N ARG A 47 -5.52 13.19 16.39
CA ARG A 47 -5.36 11.97 15.59
C ARG A 47 -3.90 11.57 15.44
N THR A 48 -3.61 10.31 15.75
CA THR A 48 -2.32 9.67 15.49
C THR A 48 -2.50 8.58 14.44
N TRP A 49 -1.84 8.71 13.29
CA TRP A 49 -1.89 7.72 12.22
C TRP A 49 -1.00 6.52 12.53
N SER A 50 -1.45 5.32 12.18
CA SER A 50 -0.68 4.12 12.41
C SER A 50 0.49 4.01 11.43
N CYS A 51 1.60 3.42 11.89
CA CYS A 51 2.75 3.11 11.04
C CYS A 51 2.37 2.32 9.77
N PRO A 52 1.60 1.22 9.82
CA PRO A 52 1.24 0.49 8.59
C PRO A 52 0.35 1.30 7.64
N PHE A 53 -0.50 2.21 8.15
CA PHE A 53 -1.27 3.10 7.27
C PHE A 53 -0.34 4.07 6.53
N LEU A 54 0.56 4.75 7.24
CA LEU A 54 1.53 5.67 6.62
C LEU A 54 2.47 4.94 5.65
N ALA A 55 2.88 3.72 5.98
CA ALA A 55 3.69 2.89 5.10
C ALA A 55 2.90 2.45 3.84
N ALA A 56 1.60 2.19 3.93
CA ALA A 56 0.76 1.92 2.76
C ALA A 56 0.63 3.16 1.86
N VAL A 57 0.41 4.35 2.44
CA VAL A 57 0.43 5.63 1.70
C VAL A 57 1.76 5.81 0.98
N TRP A 58 2.87 5.51 1.65
CA TRP A 58 4.20 5.55 1.04
C TRP A 58 4.38 4.55 -0.11
N GLN A 59 3.83 3.34 -0.01
CA GLN A 59 3.87 2.39 -1.13
C GLN A 59 3.05 2.89 -2.33
N LEU A 60 1.87 3.47 -2.11
CA LEU A 60 1.07 4.08 -3.18
C LEU A 60 1.79 5.25 -3.84
N ALA A 61 2.49 6.07 -3.04
CA ALA A 61 3.37 7.11 -3.54
C ALA A 61 4.47 6.54 -4.44
N ARG A 62 5.19 5.50 -3.97
CA ARG A 62 6.27 4.84 -4.74
C ARG A 62 5.77 4.22 -6.05
N LEU A 63 4.54 3.72 -6.06
CA LEU A 63 3.91 3.13 -7.25
C LEU A 63 3.31 4.20 -8.19
N GLY A 64 3.32 5.48 -7.83
CA GLY A 64 2.68 6.54 -8.62
C GLY A 64 1.15 6.46 -8.63
N LEU A 65 0.56 5.77 -7.65
CA LEU A 65 -0.87 5.49 -7.53
C LEU A 65 -1.61 6.42 -6.57
N LEU A 66 -0.88 7.20 -5.78
CA LEU A 66 -1.47 8.14 -4.83
C LEU A 66 -2.02 9.37 -5.56
N ARG A 67 -3.27 9.71 -5.27
CA ARG A 67 -3.98 10.89 -5.81
C ARG A 67 -4.63 11.67 -4.67
N ALA A 68 -4.65 12.98 -4.79
CA ALA A 68 -5.44 13.87 -3.96
C ALA A 68 -6.43 14.58 -4.88
N GLU A 69 -7.73 14.34 -4.66
CA GLU A 69 -8.80 14.93 -5.48
C GLU A 69 -8.64 14.66 -7.00
N GLY A 70 -8.10 13.49 -7.35
CA GLY A 70 -7.84 13.07 -8.73
C GLY A 70 -6.48 13.52 -9.28
N GLU A 71 -5.79 14.44 -8.61
CA GLU A 71 -4.48 14.94 -9.06
C GLU A 71 -3.31 14.12 -8.47
N PRO A 72 -2.21 13.92 -9.23
CA PRO A 72 -0.99 13.32 -8.70
C PRO A 72 -0.45 14.10 -7.51
N LEU A 73 -0.18 13.42 -6.39
CA LEU A 73 0.37 14.08 -5.20
C LEU A 73 1.80 14.58 -5.41
N PHE A 74 2.60 13.84 -6.20
CA PHE A 74 3.98 14.20 -6.50
C PHE A 74 4.09 14.72 -7.93
N THR A 75 4.48 15.98 -8.04
CA THR A 75 4.90 16.58 -9.31
C THR A 75 6.43 16.59 -9.33
N PRO A 76 7.09 15.94 -10.32
CA PRO A 76 8.55 15.89 -10.37
C PRO A 76 9.17 17.27 -10.60
N ASP A 77 10.09 17.67 -9.74
CA ASP A 77 10.91 18.86 -9.93
C ASP A 77 12.06 18.58 -10.91
N PRO A 78 12.33 19.45 -11.89
CA PRO A 78 13.45 19.27 -12.80
C PRO A 78 14.76 19.26 -12.02
N HIS A 79 15.65 18.33 -12.36
CA HIS A 79 17.01 18.35 -11.83
C HIS A 79 17.67 19.72 -12.13
N PRO A 80 18.30 20.38 -11.14
CA PRO A 80 18.82 21.76 -11.28
C PRO A 80 19.98 21.90 -12.28
N GLY A 81 20.51 20.79 -12.81
CA GLY A 81 21.56 20.81 -13.84
C GLY A 81 22.98 20.96 -13.31
N GLY A 82 23.17 20.82 -12.00
CA GLY A 82 24.45 20.77 -11.30
C GLY A 82 24.55 19.55 -10.38
N ASP A 83 25.50 19.55 -9.45
CA ASP A 83 25.63 18.45 -8.49
C ASP A 83 24.40 18.37 -7.55
N PHE A 84 24.16 17.18 -7.00
CA PHE A 84 23.17 17.02 -5.93
C PHE A 84 23.65 17.70 -4.64
N PRO A 85 22.73 18.23 -3.82
CA PRO A 85 23.09 18.76 -2.52
C PRO A 85 23.72 17.67 -1.64
N ASP A 86 24.54 18.13 -0.69
CA ASP A 86 25.19 17.24 0.29
C ASP A 86 24.19 16.78 1.38
N ASP A 87 23.06 17.47 1.53
CA ASP A 87 21.98 17.15 2.46
C ASP A 87 20.74 16.62 1.74
N TRP A 88 20.15 15.56 2.28
CA TRP A 88 18.90 14.97 1.79
C TRP A 88 17.70 15.91 1.98
N ASP A 89 17.71 16.75 3.01
CA ASP A 89 16.62 17.68 3.29
C ASP A 89 16.53 18.80 2.24
N GLU A 90 17.59 19.00 1.46
CA GLU A 90 17.63 19.96 0.34
C GLU A 90 17.11 19.36 -0.98
N LEU A 91 16.90 18.04 -1.04
CA LEU A 91 16.33 17.39 -2.23
C LEU A 91 14.81 17.53 -2.26
N PRO A 92 14.22 17.85 -3.42
CA PRO A 92 12.77 17.80 -3.54
C PRO A 92 12.29 16.36 -3.42
N SER A 93 11.04 16.20 -2.96
CA SER A 93 10.39 14.90 -2.76
C SER A 93 10.43 13.98 -3.98
N LEU A 94 10.48 14.55 -5.19
CA LEU A 94 10.62 13.81 -6.43
C LEU A 94 11.43 14.61 -7.47
N VAL A 95 12.62 14.11 -7.82
CA VAL A 95 13.48 14.72 -8.86
C VAL A 95 13.26 14.05 -10.21
N ARG A 96 13.04 14.83 -11.26
CA ARG A 96 13.17 14.41 -12.65
C ARG A 96 14.61 14.54 -13.12
N LEU A 97 15.33 13.42 -13.11
CA LEU A 97 16.77 13.34 -13.42
C LEU A 97 17.16 13.89 -14.80
N ASN A 98 16.28 13.75 -15.81
CA ASN A 98 16.50 14.35 -17.13
C ASN A 98 15.17 14.71 -17.80
N ALA A 99 15.20 15.65 -18.77
CA ALA A 99 13.99 16.16 -19.41
C ALA A 99 13.16 15.12 -20.19
N ARG A 100 13.76 13.98 -20.56
CA ARG A 100 13.09 12.88 -21.26
C ARG A 100 12.54 11.80 -20.32
N ALA A 101 12.82 11.89 -19.02
CA ALA A 101 12.32 10.93 -18.05
C ALA A 101 10.80 11.16 -17.87
N ASP A 102 10.02 10.12 -18.14
CA ASP A 102 8.61 10.11 -17.77
C ASP A 102 8.48 10.24 -16.25
N PRO A 103 7.46 10.98 -15.75
CA PRO A 103 7.19 11.09 -14.32
C PRO A 103 7.13 9.73 -13.64
N PHE A 104 7.75 9.65 -12.45
CA PHE A 104 8.00 8.44 -11.70
C PHE A 104 6.72 7.62 -11.43
N ALA A 105 6.72 6.40 -11.93
CA ALA A 105 5.80 5.34 -11.51
C ALA A 105 6.60 4.04 -11.50
N ALA A 106 7.00 3.59 -10.31
CA ALA A 106 7.53 2.24 -10.21
C ALA A 106 6.40 1.24 -10.49
N TYR A 107 6.63 0.28 -11.39
CA TYR A 107 5.65 -0.80 -11.61
C TYR A 107 5.56 -1.75 -10.43
N ARG A 108 6.69 -1.92 -9.71
CA ARG A 108 6.82 -2.75 -8.52
C ARG A 108 7.81 -2.10 -7.56
N THR A 109 7.64 -2.36 -6.27
CA THR A 109 8.59 -1.94 -5.24
C THR A 109 9.17 -3.15 -4.52
N CYS A 110 10.40 -2.99 -4.03
CA CYS A 110 11.03 -3.95 -3.13
C CYS A 110 11.56 -3.18 -1.91
N SER A 111 11.36 -3.73 -0.72
CA SER A 111 11.91 -3.23 0.54
C SER A 111 12.69 -4.35 1.23
N VAL A 112 13.89 -4.05 1.73
CA VAL A 112 14.74 -5.01 2.47
C VAL A 112 14.72 -4.63 3.95
N LEU A 113 14.15 -5.49 4.79
CA LEU A 113 13.79 -5.14 6.17
C LEU A 113 14.15 -6.25 7.16
N PRO A 114 14.49 -5.93 8.42
CA PRO A 114 14.61 -6.96 9.46
C PRO A 114 13.27 -7.70 9.71
N ASN A 115 13.34 -8.98 10.10
CA ASN A 115 12.17 -9.81 10.41
C ASN A 115 11.16 -9.18 11.40
N ARG A 116 11.59 -8.27 12.29
CA ARG A 116 10.70 -7.59 13.24
C ARG A 116 9.59 -6.77 12.55
N PHE A 117 9.76 -6.41 11.28
CA PHE A 117 8.76 -5.68 10.51
C PHE A 117 7.71 -6.58 9.85
N LEU A 118 7.84 -7.91 9.91
CA LEU A 118 6.87 -8.84 9.32
C LEU A 118 5.40 -8.51 9.68
N PRO A 119 5.03 -8.25 10.95
CA PRO A 119 3.65 -7.92 11.29
C PRO A 119 3.20 -6.57 10.69
N VAL A 120 4.09 -5.59 10.66
CA VAL A 120 3.81 -4.26 10.10
C VAL A 120 3.60 -4.35 8.59
N GLU A 121 4.49 -5.03 7.87
CA GLU A 121 4.36 -5.16 6.41
C GLU A 121 3.21 -6.06 5.99
N HIS A 122 2.82 -7.03 6.83
CA HIS A 122 1.58 -7.77 6.62
C HIS A 122 0.36 -6.84 6.74
N ALA A 123 0.33 -5.97 7.74
CA ALA A 123 -0.70 -4.94 7.88
C ALA A 123 -0.71 -3.96 6.70
N VAL A 124 0.45 -3.55 6.19
CA VAL A 124 0.56 -2.71 4.97
C VAL A 124 -0.11 -3.40 3.78
N ARG A 125 0.18 -4.69 3.56
CA ARG A 125 -0.46 -5.45 2.47
C ARG A 125 -1.98 -5.51 2.61
N VAL A 126 -2.49 -5.70 3.83
CA VAL A 126 -3.94 -5.69 4.09
C VAL A 126 -4.54 -4.32 3.77
N VAL A 127 -3.90 -3.22 4.20
CA VAL A 127 -4.37 -1.86 3.87
C VAL A 127 -4.39 -1.65 2.36
N LEU A 128 -3.32 -2.00 1.64
CA LEU A 128 -3.25 -1.86 0.18
C LEU A 128 -4.32 -2.68 -0.55
N ASP A 129 -4.59 -3.90 -0.09
CA ASP A 129 -5.61 -4.79 -0.69
C ASP A 129 -7.05 -4.27 -0.47
N GLN A 130 -7.26 -3.50 0.60
CA GLN A 130 -8.55 -2.88 0.93
C GLN A 130 -8.66 -1.43 0.44
N THR A 131 -7.64 -0.91 -0.25
CA THR A 131 -7.64 0.47 -0.76
C THR A 131 -8.12 0.49 -2.21
N GLU A 132 -9.20 1.21 -2.47
CA GLU A 132 -9.59 1.54 -3.84
C GLU A 132 -8.64 2.61 -4.40
N VAL A 133 -8.02 2.29 -5.55
CA VAL A 133 -7.06 3.16 -6.21
C VAL A 133 -7.69 3.74 -7.47
N ASP A 134 -7.36 5.00 -7.77
CA ASP A 134 -7.85 5.70 -8.94
C ASP A 134 -7.64 4.90 -10.25
N THR A 135 -8.74 4.66 -10.97
CA THR A 135 -8.75 3.86 -12.20
C THR A 135 -7.92 4.48 -13.32
N ALA A 136 -7.83 5.82 -13.40
CA ALA A 136 -7.01 6.50 -14.39
C ALA A 136 -5.52 6.30 -14.09
N ALA A 137 -5.12 6.33 -12.82
CA ALA A 137 -3.75 6.00 -12.40
C ALA A 137 -3.37 4.55 -12.73
N LEU A 138 -4.28 3.59 -12.46
CA LEU A 138 -4.07 2.18 -12.80
C LEU A 138 -3.93 1.97 -14.32
N ARG A 139 -4.79 2.59 -15.12
CA ARG A 139 -4.74 2.53 -16.58
C ARG A 139 -3.43 3.12 -17.12
N GLN A 140 -3.02 4.29 -16.63
CA GLN A 140 -1.77 4.94 -17.02
C GLN A 140 -0.56 4.01 -16.80
N ILE A 141 -0.51 3.31 -15.66
CA ILE A 141 0.55 2.36 -15.36
C ILE A 141 0.50 1.15 -16.29
N ALA A 142 -0.69 0.57 -16.51
CA ALA A 142 -0.86 -0.59 -17.39
C ALA A 142 -0.43 -0.27 -18.84
N GLU A 143 -0.81 0.89 -19.37
CA GLU A 143 -0.42 1.34 -20.71
C GLU A 143 1.09 1.54 -20.83
N ARG A 144 1.73 2.12 -19.81
CA ARG A 144 3.19 2.31 -19.79
C ARG A 144 3.93 0.98 -19.67
N SER A 145 3.55 0.13 -18.73
CA SER A 145 4.23 -1.13 -18.48
C SER A 145 4.11 -2.08 -19.68
N ALA A 146 2.98 -2.06 -20.40
CA ALA A 146 2.80 -2.81 -21.64
C ALA A 146 3.75 -2.33 -22.75
N ARG A 147 3.95 -1.02 -22.91
CA ARG A 147 4.92 -0.46 -23.89
C ARG A 147 6.36 -0.87 -23.58
N GLU A 148 6.68 -1.06 -22.30
CA GLU A 148 8.01 -1.48 -21.84
C GLU A 148 8.18 -3.01 -21.74
N GLY A 149 7.11 -3.79 -22.01
CA GLY A 149 7.15 -5.25 -21.89
C GLY A 149 7.26 -5.75 -20.45
N VAL A 150 6.88 -4.94 -19.46
CA VAL A 150 6.92 -5.28 -18.04
C VAL A 150 5.52 -5.63 -17.53
N PRO A 151 5.22 -6.90 -17.25
CA PRO A 151 3.92 -7.29 -16.71
C PRO A 151 3.78 -6.83 -15.26
N VAL A 152 2.61 -6.28 -14.91
CA VAL A 152 2.31 -5.77 -13.57
C VAL A 152 1.11 -6.52 -13.01
N PRO A 153 1.17 -7.00 -11.76
CA PRO A 153 0.01 -7.61 -11.11
C PRO A 153 -1.17 -6.65 -11.03
N ASP A 154 -2.39 -7.18 -11.16
CA ASP A 154 -3.62 -6.39 -11.00
C ASP A 154 -3.74 -5.86 -9.57
N SER A 155 -3.53 -6.73 -8.57
CA SER A 155 -3.51 -6.32 -7.17
C SER A 155 -2.33 -5.40 -6.88
N VAL A 156 -2.62 -4.23 -6.31
CA VAL A 156 -1.63 -3.25 -5.87
C VAL A 156 -0.74 -3.84 -4.77
N ALA A 157 -1.32 -4.64 -3.87
CA ALA A 157 -0.56 -5.31 -2.82
C ALA A 157 0.50 -6.28 -3.38
N ASP A 158 0.25 -6.89 -4.55
CA ASP A 158 1.20 -7.78 -5.22
C ASP A 158 2.28 -7.04 -6.03
N ARG A 159 2.14 -5.71 -6.19
CA ARG A 159 3.21 -4.86 -6.75
C ARG A 159 4.27 -4.52 -5.71
N VAL A 160 4.01 -4.78 -4.43
CA VAL A 160 4.94 -4.53 -3.33
C VAL A 160 5.56 -5.84 -2.85
N SER A 161 6.89 -5.87 -2.79
CA SER A 161 7.65 -7.04 -2.36
C SER A 161 8.59 -6.72 -1.20
N TYR A 162 8.89 -7.74 -0.40
CA TYR A 162 9.72 -7.61 0.78
C TYR A 162 10.76 -8.72 0.81
N VAL A 163 12.00 -8.37 1.15
CA VAL A 163 13.05 -9.31 1.51
C VAL A 163 13.32 -9.13 2.99
N PHE A 164 13.02 -10.16 3.77
CA PHE A 164 13.25 -10.12 5.21
C PHE A 164 14.55 -10.83 5.58
N TYR A 165 15.35 -10.19 6.44
CA TYR A 165 16.58 -10.76 6.97
C TYR A 165 16.52 -10.90 8.49
N ALA A 166 17.27 -11.87 9.02
CA ALA A 166 17.57 -11.95 10.44
C ALA A 166 18.40 -10.69 10.78
N GLY A 167 17.73 -9.68 11.32
CA GLY A 167 18.38 -8.44 11.76
C GLY A 167 19.38 -8.69 12.90
N PRO A 168 20.11 -7.65 13.34
CA PRO A 168 20.79 -7.71 14.62
C PRO A 168 19.82 -7.99 15.77
#